data_AF-A0A2E0GVZ8-F1
#
_entry.id   AF-A0A2E0GVZ8-F1
#
_cell.length_a   1.000
_cell.length_b   1.000
_cell.length_c   1.000
_cell.angle_alpha   90.00
_cell.angle_beta   90.00
_cell.angle_gamma   90.00
#
_symmetry.space_group_name_H-M   'P 1'
#
loop_
_entity.id
_entity.type
_entity.pdbx_description
1 polymer ?
#
loop_
_entity_poly.entity_id
_entity_poly.type
_entity_poly.pdbx_seq_one_letter_code
_entity_poly.pdbx_strand_id
1 'polypeptide(L)'
;MNIGDEVVYSGDYGEILTGILTAVGSDKDSYDDIKLKDGVFMYKSKKLKKYVPFKEKSLNSVYIEITKGDTAGLANFDYILPNELIGTV
;
A
#
# COMPACT_ATOMS: atom_id res chain seq x y z
N MET A 1 9.87 3.34 4.69
CA MET A 1 8.52 3.21 4.14
C MET A 1 7.72 2.20 4.93
N ASN A 2 6.82 2.72 5.76
CA ASN A 2 5.92 2.00 6.63
C ASN A 2 4.53 2.64 6.54
N ILE A 3 3.53 1.96 7.10
CA ILE A 3 2.19 2.55 7.26
C ILE A 3 2.29 3.74 8.22
N GLY A 4 1.80 4.89 7.79
CA GLY A 4 1.88 6.19 8.45
C GLY A 4 2.94 7.13 7.84
N ASP A 5 3.82 6.64 6.96
CA ASP A 5 4.82 7.48 6.30
C ASP A 5 4.19 8.26 5.13
N GLU A 6 4.74 9.44 4.85
CA GLU A 6 4.45 10.18 3.63
C GLU A 6 5.21 9.57 2.45
N VAL A 7 4.47 9.26 1.38
CA VAL A 7 4.99 8.58 0.19
C VAL A 7 4.67 9.36 -1.09
N VAL A 8 5.54 9.15 -2.07
CA VAL A 8 5.44 9.68 -3.43
C VAL A 8 4.99 8.55 -4.36
N TYR A 9 4.01 8.81 -5.22
CA TYR A 9 3.45 7.81 -6.14
C TYR A 9 3.03 8.46 -7.46
N SER A 10 2.89 7.63 -8.50
CA SER A 10 2.32 8.03 -9.79
C SER A 10 0.80 7.88 -9.75
N GLY A 11 0.08 8.96 -10.04
CA GLY A 11 -1.37 8.91 -10.28
C GLY A 11 -1.70 8.32 -11.66
N ASP A 12 -2.98 8.02 -11.88
CA ASP A 12 -3.49 7.43 -13.13
C ASP A 12 -3.16 8.23 -14.39
N TYR A 13 -2.98 9.55 -14.29
CA TYR A 13 -2.66 10.41 -15.43
C TYR A 13 -1.15 10.68 -15.57
N GLY A 14 -0.30 9.95 -14.83
CA GLY A 14 1.15 10.08 -14.85
C GLY A 14 1.66 11.29 -14.05
N GLU A 15 0.81 11.93 -13.26
CA GLU A 15 1.25 12.96 -12.31
C GLU A 15 1.97 12.33 -11.11
N ILE A 16 2.94 13.03 -10.55
CA ILE A 16 3.59 12.62 -9.30
C ILE A 16 2.84 13.28 -8.16
N LEU A 17 2.29 12.45 -7.27
CA LEU A 17 1.49 12.87 -6.14
C LEU A 17 2.18 12.46 -4.83
N THR A 18 1.82 13.15 -3.77
CA THR A 18 2.23 12.82 -2.39
C THR A 18 1.01 12.55 -1.53
N GLY A 19 1.19 11.72 -0.52
CA GLY A 19 0.14 11.44 0.47
C GLY A 19 0.64 10.53 1.57
N ILE A 20 -0.20 10.33 2.58
CA ILE A 20 0.13 9.49 3.73
C ILE A 20 -0.33 8.07 3.45
N LEU A 21 0.57 7.11 3.55
CA LEU A 21 0.23 5.70 3.44
C LEU A 21 -0.56 5.26 4.67
N THR A 22 -1.87 5.09 4.56
CA THR A 22 -2.72 4.84 5.73
C THR A 22 -3.04 3.37 5.93
N ALA A 23 -3.10 2.60 4.84
CA ALA A 23 -3.34 1.17 4.92
C ALA A 23 -2.81 0.42 3.68
N VAL A 24 -2.78 -0.90 3.79
CA VAL A 24 -2.42 -1.82 2.71
C VAL A 24 -3.40 -2.98 2.73
N GLY A 25 -3.92 -3.33 1.56
CA GLY A 25 -4.96 -4.34 1.41
C GLY A 25 -4.65 -5.28 0.25
N SER A 26 -5.50 -6.28 0.08
CA SER A 26 -5.43 -7.20 -1.05
C SER A 26 -6.83 -7.60 -1.48
N ASP A 27 -7.04 -7.68 -2.79
CA ASP A 27 -8.29 -8.13 -3.40
C ASP A 27 -8.60 -9.62 -3.10
N LYS A 28 -7.60 -10.41 -2.73
CA LYS A 28 -7.78 -11.80 -2.33
C LYS A 28 -8.08 -11.96 -0.84
N ASP A 29 -9.20 -12.62 -0.54
CA ASP A 29 -9.61 -13.10 0.81
C ASP A 29 -8.57 -13.99 1.52
N SER A 30 -7.56 -14.47 0.81
CA SER A 30 -6.50 -15.29 1.39
C SER A 30 -5.48 -14.49 2.22
N TYR A 31 -5.50 -13.15 2.14
CA TYR A 31 -4.53 -12.26 2.78
C TYR A 31 -5.22 -11.31 3.78
N ASP A 32 -5.59 -11.82 4.96
CA ASP A 32 -6.30 -11.02 6.00
C ASP A 32 -5.42 -9.97 6.72
N ASP A 33 -4.11 -10.19 6.80
CA ASP A 33 -3.21 -9.32 7.59
C ASP A 33 -1.94 -9.05 6.78
N ILE A 34 -1.87 -7.82 6.26
CA ILE A 34 -0.78 -7.31 5.43
C ILE A 34 -0.07 -6.19 6.18
N LYS A 35 1.25 -6.24 6.12
CA LYS A 35 2.13 -5.23 6.71
C LYS A 35 3.12 -4.75 5.67
N LEU A 36 3.34 -3.45 5.64
CA LEU A 36 4.45 -2.85 4.93
C LEU A 36 5.54 -2.55 5.95
N LYS A 37 6.69 -3.20 5.79
CA LYS A 37 7.86 -2.96 6.64
C LYS A 37 9.07 -2.69 5.78
N ASP A 38 9.68 -1.53 5.95
CA ASP A 38 10.88 -1.11 5.21
C ASP A 38 10.71 -1.23 3.68
N GLY A 39 9.52 -0.89 3.17
CA GLY A 39 9.18 -1.02 1.73
C GLY A 39 8.87 -2.44 1.25
N VAL A 40 8.93 -3.44 2.14
CA VAL A 40 8.60 -4.83 1.82
C VAL A 40 7.19 -5.17 2.30
N PHE A 41 6.32 -5.51 1.36
CA PHE A 41 5.00 -6.06 1.66
C PHE A 41 5.14 -7.47 2.22
N MET A 42 4.57 -7.68 3.40
CA MET A 42 4.51 -8.97 4.07
C MET A 42 3.07 -9.33 4.38
N TYR A 43 2.70 -10.61 4.23
CA TYR A 43 1.42 -11.12 4.68
C TYR A 43 1.59 -12.16 5.77
N LYS A 44 0.57 -12.27 6.63
CA LYS A 44 0.49 -13.34 7.61
C LYS A 44 0.05 -14.64 6.95
N SER A 45 0.97 -15.58 6.80
CA SER A 45 0.63 -16.90 6.26
C SER A 45 -0.21 -17.69 7.26
N LYS A 46 -1.47 -18.00 6.91
CA LYS A 46 -2.34 -18.87 7.71
C LYS A 46 -1.70 -20.22 8.03
N LYS A 47 -0.94 -20.78 7.08
CA LYS A 47 -0.27 -22.08 7.20
C LYS A 47 0.94 -22.02 8.14
N LEU A 48 1.79 -21.01 7.98
CA LEU A 48 3.07 -20.91 8.72
C LEU A 48 2.95 -20.09 10.01
N LYS A 49 1.80 -19.43 10.25
CA LYS A 49 1.53 -18.53 11.37
C LYS A 49 2.58 -17.42 11.56
N LYS A 50 3.28 -17.05 10.49
CA LYS A 50 4.33 -16.02 10.46
C LYS A 50 4.16 -15.08 9.28
N TYR A 51 4.74 -13.90 9.39
CA TYR A 51 4.81 -12.95 8.29
C TYR A 51 5.83 -13.43 7.27
N VAL A 52 5.42 -13.45 6.01
CA VAL A 52 6.27 -13.81 4.87
C VAL A 52 6.15 -12.72 3.80
N PRO A 53 7.23 -12.41 3.09
CA PRO A 53 7.18 -11.42 2.02
C PRO A 53 6.26 -11.88 0.89
N PHE A 54 5.59 -10.92 0.25
CA PHE A 54 4.87 -11.19 -0.99
C PHE A 54 5.85 -11.62 -2.08
N LYS A 55 5.39 -12.52 -2.94
CA LYS A 55 6.06 -12.82 -4.20
C LYS A 55 5.67 -11.76 -5.22
N GLU A 56 6.55 -11.42 -6.15
CA GLU A 56 6.28 -10.43 -7.22
C GLU A 56 4.94 -10.71 -7.94
N LYS A 57 4.68 -11.98 -8.30
CA LYS A 57 3.42 -12.39 -8.94
C LYS A 57 2.16 -12.17 -8.10
N SER A 58 2.32 -12.08 -6.79
CA SER A 58 1.22 -11.88 -5.83
C SER A 58 1.03 -10.40 -5.46
N LEU A 59 2.02 -9.54 -5.73
CA LEU A 59 1.89 -8.09 -5.50
C LEU A 59 0.81 -7.45 -6.37
N ASN A 60 0.49 -8.02 -7.53
CA ASN A 60 -0.60 -7.56 -8.38
C ASN A 60 -1.98 -7.65 -7.73
N SER A 61 -2.12 -8.45 -6.65
CA SER A 61 -3.36 -8.53 -5.88
C SER A 61 -3.35 -7.61 -4.66
N VAL A 62 -2.25 -6.90 -4.40
CA VAL A 62 -2.08 -5.98 -3.27
C VAL A 62 -2.33 -4.56 -3.76
N TYR A 63 -2.99 -3.77 -2.94
CA TYR A 63 -3.18 -2.34 -3.15
C TYR A 63 -2.78 -1.57 -1.89
N ILE A 64 -2.42 -0.31 -2.06
CA ILE A 64 -2.01 0.61 -1.02
C ILE A 64 -3.07 1.71 -0.95
N GLU A 65 -3.51 2.01 0.27
CA GLU A 65 -4.43 3.11 0.54
C GLU A 65 -3.62 4.31 0.98
N ILE A 66 -3.73 5.39 0.22
CA ILE A 66 -3.05 6.65 0.48
C ILE A 66 -4.10 7.72 0.76
N THR A 67 -3.93 8.44 1.86
CA THR A 67 -4.74 9.62 2.17
C THR A 67 -4.04 10.86 1.64
N LYS A 68 -4.70 11.55 0.70
CA LYS A 68 -4.31 12.88 0.25
C LYS A 68 -4.76 13.91 1.29
N GLY A 69 -3.98 14.98 1.46
CA GLY A 69 -4.12 15.97 2.52
C GLY A 69 -5.52 16.50 2.80
N ASP A 70 -5.67 17.02 4.02
CA ASP A 70 -6.86 17.44 4.76
C ASP A 70 -7.77 18.44 4.01
N THR A 71 -8.44 17.98 2.95
CA THR A 71 -9.54 18.74 2.35
C THR A 71 -10.80 18.38 3.14
N ALA A 72 -11.06 19.19 4.17
CA ALA A 72 -12.19 19.06 5.07
C ALA A 72 -13.49 18.70 4.32
N GLY A 73 -13.95 17.46 4.52
CA GLY A 73 -15.31 17.03 4.15
C GLY A 73 -15.41 15.87 3.16
N LEU A 74 -14.34 15.46 2.49
CA LEU A 74 -14.36 14.28 1.62
C LEU A 74 -13.13 13.40 1.90
N ALA A 75 -13.40 12.11 2.11
CA ALA A 75 -12.39 11.07 2.24
C ALA A 75 -11.60 10.94 0.92
N ASN A 76 -10.52 11.72 0.77
CA ASN A 76 -9.61 11.63 -0.39
C ASN A 76 -8.63 10.47 -0.20
N PHE A 77 -9.14 9.26 -0.38
CA PHE A 77 -8.31 8.06 -0.47
C PHE A 77 -7.99 7.77 -1.94
N ASP A 78 -6.71 7.61 -2.21
CA ASP A 78 -6.20 7.02 -3.43
C ASP A 78 -5.83 5.56 -3.17
N TYR A 79 -6.13 4.73 -4.16
CA TYR A 79 -5.78 3.32 -4.15
C TYR A 79 -4.78 3.10 -5.27
N ILE A 80 -3.56 2.74 -4.91
CA ILE A 80 -2.49 2.51 -5.89
C ILE A 80 -1.94 1.10 -5.77
N LEU A 81 -1.31 0.63 -6.83
CA LEU A 81 -0.55 -0.62 -6.83
C LEU A 81 0.86 -0.39 -6.27
N PRO A 82 1.49 -1.43 -5.69
CA PRO A 82 2.88 -1.36 -5.23
C PRO A 82 3.89 -0.90 -6.29
N ASN A 83 3.59 -1.07 -7.58
CA ASN A 83 4.45 -0.63 -8.68
C ASN A 83 4.33 0.87 -8.99
N GLU A 84 3.25 1.52 -8.56
CA GLU A 84 3.02 2.97 -8.76
C GLU A 84 3.67 3.80 -7.65
N LEU A 85 4.12 3.13 -6.59
CA LEU A 85 4.83 3.72 -5.47
C LEU A 85 6.28 4.03 -5.88
N ILE A 86 6.66 5.31 -5.83
CA ILE A 86 7.97 5.79 -6.26
C ILE A 86 8.96 5.77 -5.08
N GLY A 87 8.53 6.23 -3.91
CA GLY A 87 9.41 6.35 -2.74
C GLY A 87 8.76 7.02 -1.54
N THR A 88 9.55 7.27 -0.50
CA THR A 88 9.18 8.15 0.63
C THR A 88 9.68 9.56 0.37
N VAL A 89 8.98 10.56 0.91
CA VAL A 89 9.42 11.97 0.93
C VAL A 89 10.64 12.15 1.84
#